data_AF-A0A812PB33-F1
#
_entry.id   AF-A0A812PB33-F1
#
_cell.length_a   1.000
_cell.length_b   1.000
_cell.length_c   1.000
_cell.angle_alpha   90.00
_cell.angle_beta   90.00
_cell.angle_gamma   90.00
#
_symmetry.space_group_name_H-M   'P 1'
#
loop_
_entity.id
_entity.type
_entity.pdbx_description
1 polymer ?
#
loop_
_entity_poly.entity_id
_entity_poly.type
_entity_poly.pdbx_seq_one_letter_code
_entity_poly.pdbx_strand_id
1 'polypeptide(L)'
;MAEHLHYGDLSGSLGAAGEEREAFSGSNIHVPSDADIVAGAADDMARARQQHEEAVRAFEQKRTQRELAVPTGDVQVKAKLREFGEPVCIFGEGPYERRDRLRTIMAGRTAPTLDAKRQESTGDEDLFYTEGLEELLEARVKIAEWSLARANQRL
;
A
#
# COMPACT_ATOMS: atom_id res chain seq x y z
N MET A 1 1.68 74.21 33.73
CA MET A 1 0.26 74.52 33.48
C MET A 1 -0.46 73.17 33.47
N ALA A 2 -1.35 72.96 34.45
CA ALA A 2 -2.02 71.69 34.67
C ALA A 2 -3.21 71.58 33.70
N GLU A 3 -3.20 70.58 32.82
CA GLU A 3 -4.33 70.30 31.94
C GLU A 3 -5.24 69.26 32.58
N HIS A 4 -6.46 69.70 32.85
CA HIS A 4 -7.53 68.96 33.49
C HIS A 4 -8.24 68.12 32.41
N LEU A 5 -8.19 66.80 32.54
CA LEU A 5 -8.92 65.89 31.66
C LEU A 5 -10.42 66.01 31.94
N HIS A 6 -11.17 66.58 30.99
CA HIS A 6 -12.63 66.58 31.00
C HIS A 6 -13.15 65.20 30.60
N TYR A 7 -13.82 64.51 31.52
CA TYR A 7 -14.58 63.30 31.21
C TYR A 7 -15.94 63.70 30.64
N GLY A 8 -16.26 63.22 29.44
CA GLY A 8 -17.56 63.43 28.80
C GLY A 8 -18.67 62.67 29.51
N ASP A 9 -19.84 63.30 29.57
CA ASP A 9 -21.03 62.95 30.34
C ASP A 9 -21.71 61.64 29.88
N LEU A 10 -22.13 60.83 30.86
CA LEU A 10 -22.92 59.60 30.68
C LEU A 10 -24.41 59.96 30.67
N SER A 11 -24.91 60.54 29.57
CA SER A 11 -26.34 60.82 29.43
C SER A 11 -26.84 60.67 27.98
N GLY A 12 -26.67 59.47 27.42
CA GLY A 12 -27.30 59.08 26.15
C GLY A 12 -28.72 58.55 26.34
N SER A 13 -29.72 59.35 25.98
CA SER A 13 -31.16 59.05 26.02
C SER A 13 -31.56 57.85 25.14
N LEU A 14 -32.48 57.02 25.65
CA LEU A 14 -33.24 56.06 24.84
C LEU A 14 -34.02 56.77 23.73
N GLY A 15 -33.68 56.50 22.48
CA GLY A 15 -34.45 56.89 21.30
C GLY A 15 -34.39 55.77 20.27
N ALA A 16 -35.52 55.12 20.01
CA ALA A 16 -35.68 54.10 18.98
C ALA A 16 -35.97 54.74 17.62
N ALA A 17 -35.19 54.41 16.59
CA ALA A 17 -35.56 54.39 15.16
C ALA A 17 -34.37 53.83 14.34
N GLY A 18 -34.66 53.09 13.27
CA GLY A 18 -33.72 52.20 12.58
C GLY A 18 -32.82 52.82 11.51
N GLU A 19 -31.89 51.95 11.07
CA GLU A 19 -31.08 51.94 9.82
C GLU A 19 -30.10 53.14 9.66
N GLU A 20 -28.81 53.01 9.31
CA GLU A 20 -28.11 52.08 8.43
C GLU A 20 -26.67 51.83 8.93
N ARG A 21 -26.13 50.65 8.58
CA ARG A 21 -24.74 50.26 8.82
C ARG A 21 -23.86 50.77 7.67
N GLU A 22 -22.79 51.50 7.98
CA GLU A 22 -21.58 51.45 7.16
C GLU A 22 -20.49 50.71 7.93
N ALA A 23 -20.41 49.40 7.67
CA ALA A 23 -19.37 48.54 8.18
C ALA A 23 -18.07 48.81 7.39
N PHE A 24 -17.02 49.17 8.13
CA PHE A 24 -15.65 49.25 7.66
C PHE A 24 -15.23 47.93 6.99
N SER A 25 -15.20 47.92 5.65
CA SER A 25 -14.90 46.78 4.79
C SER A 25 -13.38 46.49 4.76
N GLY A 26 -12.86 45.92 5.84
CA GLY A 26 -11.43 45.62 5.98
C GLY A 26 -11.07 44.31 6.69
N SER A 27 -12.01 43.41 6.97
CA SER A 27 -11.69 42.15 7.67
C SER A 27 -12.49 40.97 7.16
N ASN A 28 -11.99 40.31 6.11
CA ASN A 28 -12.37 38.95 5.71
C ASN A 28 -11.82 37.86 6.67
N ILE A 29 -11.64 38.20 7.95
CA ILE A 29 -11.21 37.24 8.96
C ILE A 29 -12.47 36.60 9.51
N HIS A 30 -12.76 35.38 9.05
CA HIS A 30 -13.77 34.53 9.68
C HIS A 30 -13.26 34.17 11.08
N VAL A 31 -13.77 34.88 12.09
CA VAL A 31 -13.58 34.50 13.48
C VAL A 31 -14.59 33.40 13.77
N PRO A 32 -14.15 32.17 14.05
CA PRO A 32 -15.07 31.07 14.33
C PRO A 32 -15.86 31.41 15.60
N SER A 33 -17.17 31.16 15.58
CA SER A 33 -17.99 31.31 16.78
C SER A 33 -17.66 30.21 17.79
N ASP A 34 -18.00 30.41 19.07
CA ASP A 34 -17.83 29.38 20.10
C ASP A 34 -18.45 28.03 19.70
N ALA A 35 -19.55 28.04 18.94
CA ALA A 35 -20.18 26.84 18.40
C ALA A 35 -19.34 26.17 17.29
N ASP A 36 -18.72 26.97 16.42
CA ASP A 36 -17.84 26.47 15.34
C ASP A 36 -16.53 25.88 15.91
N ILE A 37 -16.00 26.49 16.98
CA ILE A 37 -14.81 25.99 17.69
C ILE A 37 -15.11 24.63 18.34
N VAL A 38 -16.27 24.50 18.99
CA VAL A 38 -16.68 23.23 19.63
C VAL A 38 -16.97 22.15 18.60
N ALA A 39 -17.61 22.48 17.47
CA ALA A 39 -17.84 21.55 16.37
C ALA A 39 -16.52 21.09 15.71
N GLY A 40 -15.60 22.02 15.44
CA GLY A 40 -14.27 21.71 14.91
C GLY A 40 -13.46 20.79 15.83
N ALA A 41 -13.50 21.04 17.15
CA ALA A 41 -12.84 20.18 18.13
C ALA A 41 -13.44 18.77 18.19
N ALA A 42 -14.75 18.61 17.99
CA ALA A 42 -15.40 17.30 17.92
C ALA A 42 -14.99 16.52 16.66
N ASP A 43 -14.93 17.19 15.51
CA ASP A 43 -14.48 16.58 14.25
C ASP A 43 -13.00 16.20 14.29
N ASP A 44 -12.15 17.03 14.91
CA ASP A 44 -10.73 16.73 15.10
C ASP A 44 -10.54 15.53 16.04
N MET A 45 -11.35 15.42 17.08
CA MET A 45 -11.34 14.26 17.97
C MET A 45 -11.81 12.99 17.24
N ALA A 46 -12.81 13.08 16.35
CA ALA A 46 -13.26 11.96 15.53
C ALA A 46 -12.17 11.50 14.55
N ARG A 47 -11.51 12.45 13.87
CA ARG A 47 -10.36 12.17 12.99
C ARG A 47 -9.20 11.52 13.76
N ALA A 48 -8.87 12.04 14.94
CA ALA A 48 -7.81 11.49 15.79
C ALA A 48 -8.14 10.05 16.25
N ARG A 49 -9.40 9.76 16.59
CA ARG A 49 -9.85 8.41 16.95
C ARG A 49 -9.75 7.45 15.76
N GLN A 50 -10.18 7.87 14.57
CA GLN A 50 -10.07 7.06 13.35
C GLN A 50 -8.62 6.72 13.02
N GLN A 51 -7.73 7.72 13.04
CA GLN A 51 -6.30 7.51 12.80
C GLN A 51 -5.68 6.56 13.82
N HIS A 52 -6.07 6.68 15.09
CA HIS A 52 -5.61 5.77 16.14
C HIS A 52 -6.10 4.35 15.90
N GLU A 53 -7.37 4.17 15.59
CA GLU A 53 -7.97 2.87 15.30
C GLU A 53 -7.32 2.19 14.09
N GLU A 54 -7.07 2.93 13.01
CA GLU A 54 -6.36 2.44 11.83
C GLU A 54 -4.92 2.03 12.16
N ALA A 55 -4.22 2.83 12.97
CA ALA A 55 -2.86 2.50 13.40
C ALA A 55 -2.81 1.22 14.25
N VAL A 56 -3.76 1.05 15.17
CA VAL A 56 -3.91 -0.17 15.98
C VAL A 56 -4.18 -1.37 15.08
N ARG A 57 -5.14 -1.25 14.15
CA ARG A 57 -5.49 -2.31 13.21
C ARG A 57 -4.31 -2.72 12.33
N ALA A 58 -3.55 -1.76 11.82
CA ALA A 58 -2.36 -2.04 11.02
C ALA A 58 -1.26 -2.76 11.84
N PHE A 59 -1.14 -2.43 13.12
CA PHE A 59 -0.20 -3.11 14.02
C PHE A 59 -0.62 -4.55 14.30
N GLU A 60 -1.90 -4.79 14.57
CA GLU A 60 -2.46 -6.13 14.77
C GLU A 60 -2.31 -7.01 13.52
N GLN A 61 -2.53 -6.44 12.33
CA GLN A 61 -2.30 -7.14 11.06
C GLN A 61 -0.82 -7.51 10.87
N LYS A 62 0.11 -6.59 11.15
CA LYS A 62 1.55 -6.90 11.07
C LYS A 62 1.97 -7.95 12.10
N ARG A 63 1.37 -7.94 13.29
CA ARG A 63 1.63 -8.93 14.33
C ARG A 63 1.17 -10.32 13.90
N THR A 64 -0.07 -10.44 13.44
CA THR A 64 -0.63 -11.72 12.95
C THR A 64 0.13 -12.25 11.73
N GLN A 65 0.55 -11.37 10.82
CA GLN A 65 1.45 -11.73 9.72
C GLN A 65 2.74 -12.36 10.23
N ARG A 66 3.43 -11.73 11.20
CA ARG A 66 4.68 -12.23 11.79
C ARG A 66 4.53 -13.56 12.52
N GLU A 67 3.40 -13.75 13.20
CA GLU A 67 3.06 -14.99 13.90
C GLU A 67 2.71 -16.13 12.92
N LEU A 68 2.36 -15.81 11.67
CA LEU A 68 2.05 -16.82 10.64
C LEU A 68 3.28 -17.70 10.36
N ALA A 69 3.11 -19.00 10.62
CA ALA A 69 4.13 -19.99 10.34
C ALA A 69 4.38 -20.11 8.83
N VAL A 70 5.61 -19.81 8.43
CA VAL A 70 6.09 -19.99 7.05
C VAL A 70 7.25 -20.98 7.03
N PRO A 71 7.47 -21.69 5.91
CA PRO A 71 8.61 -22.58 5.75
C PRO A 71 9.93 -21.86 6.04
N THR A 72 10.82 -22.51 6.80
CA THR A 72 12.13 -21.95 7.14
C THR A 72 13.18 -22.21 6.06
N GLY A 73 13.03 -23.28 5.27
CA GLY A 73 13.95 -23.65 4.20
C GLY A 73 13.68 -22.91 2.90
N ASP A 74 14.72 -22.34 2.30
CA ASP A 74 14.62 -21.55 1.06
C ASP A 74 13.99 -22.31 -0.11
N VAL A 75 14.29 -23.61 -0.23
CA VAL A 75 13.71 -24.48 -1.27
C VAL A 75 12.19 -24.57 -1.14
N GLN A 76 11.69 -24.72 0.09
CA GLN A 76 10.26 -24.81 0.38
C GLN A 76 9.56 -23.46 0.15
N VAL A 77 10.23 -22.36 0.50
CA VAL A 77 9.74 -20.99 0.23
C VAL A 77 9.58 -20.77 -1.28
N LYS A 78 10.59 -21.14 -2.07
CA LYS A 78 10.55 -21.05 -3.54
C LYS A 78 9.44 -21.92 -4.14
N ALA A 79 9.25 -23.14 -3.63
CA ALA A 79 8.19 -24.03 -4.08
C ALA A 79 6.80 -23.42 -3.79
N LYS A 80 6.58 -22.87 -2.59
CA LYS A 80 5.32 -22.20 -2.22
C LYS A 80 5.05 -20.94 -3.05
N LEU A 81 6.08 -20.11 -3.31
CA LEU A 81 5.93 -18.96 -4.20
C LEU A 81 5.52 -19.38 -5.62
N ARG A 82 6.12 -20.46 -6.14
CA ARG A 82 5.74 -21.04 -7.44
C ARG A 82 4.32 -21.59 -7.44
N GLU A 83 3.92 -22.32 -6.39
CA GLU A 83 2.55 -22.80 -6.20
C GLU A 83 1.55 -21.64 -6.22
N PHE A 84 1.91 -20.52 -5.59
CA PHE A 84 1.12 -19.31 -5.56
C PHE A 84 1.13 -18.49 -6.85
N GLY A 85 1.93 -18.86 -7.87
CA GLY A 85 2.04 -18.13 -9.13
C GLY A 85 2.84 -16.83 -9.01
N GLU A 86 3.61 -16.67 -7.94
CA GLU A 86 4.37 -15.46 -7.64
C GLU A 86 5.82 -15.61 -8.13
N PRO A 87 6.50 -14.52 -8.53
CA PRO A 87 7.91 -14.58 -8.93
C PRO A 87 8.78 -15.22 -7.84
N VAL A 88 9.55 -16.26 -8.19
CA VAL A 88 10.32 -17.04 -7.21
C VAL A 88 11.41 -16.21 -6.54
N CYS A 89 12.13 -15.39 -7.30
CA CYS A 89 13.10 -14.42 -6.80
C CYS A 89 12.92 -13.10 -7.55
N ILE A 90 12.98 -11.97 -6.84
CA ILE A 90 13.11 -10.63 -7.44
C ILE A 90 14.56 -10.14 -7.34
N PHE A 91 14.91 -9.11 -8.11
CA PHE A 91 16.27 -8.55 -8.11
C PHE A 91 16.65 -8.01 -6.72
N GLY A 92 17.83 -8.36 -6.22
CA GLY A 92 18.33 -7.94 -4.91
C GLY A 92 17.67 -8.63 -3.70
N GLU A 93 16.80 -9.63 -3.91
CA GLU A 93 16.11 -10.33 -2.83
C GLU A 93 16.94 -11.47 -2.22
N GLY A 94 17.22 -11.37 -0.93
CA GLY A 94 17.83 -12.44 -0.14
C GLY A 94 16.82 -13.50 0.33
N PRO A 95 17.29 -14.59 0.95
CA PRO A 95 16.41 -15.64 1.49
C PRO A 95 15.45 -15.15 2.57
N TYR A 96 15.85 -14.17 3.37
CA TYR A 96 15.02 -13.59 4.42
C TYR A 96 13.86 -12.79 3.84
N GLU A 97 14.16 -11.88 2.91
CA GLU A 97 13.21 -11.02 2.22
C GLU A 97 12.19 -11.86 1.45
N ARG A 98 12.65 -12.92 0.79
CA ARG A 98 11.79 -13.89 0.09
C ARG A 98 10.79 -14.56 1.02
N ARG A 99 11.25 -14.99 2.20
CA ARG A 99 10.38 -15.60 3.20
C ARG A 99 9.38 -14.60 3.78
N ASP A 100 9.79 -13.34 3.95
CA ASP A 100 8.90 -12.28 4.43
C ASP A 100 7.83 -11.88 3.40
N ARG A 101 8.20 -11.86 2.12
CA ARG A 101 7.26 -11.73 1.01
C ARG A 101 6.26 -12.87 0.98
N LEU A 102 6.72 -14.12 1.09
CA LEU A 102 5.83 -15.29 1.19
C LEU A 102 4.85 -15.17 2.35
N ARG A 103 5.31 -14.73 3.53
CA ARG A 103 4.48 -14.51 4.71
C ARG A 103 3.38 -13.48 4.45
N THR A 104 3.72 -12.38 3.79
CA THR A 104 2.77 -11.33 3.41
C THR A 104 1.70 -11.88 2.45
N ILE A 105 2.11 -12.64 1.44
CA ILE A 105 1.20 -13.28 0.48
C ILE A 105 0.26 -14.27 1.18
N MET A 106 0.79 -15.11 2.06
CA MET A 106 -0.01 -16.09 2.80
C MET A 106 -1.02 -15.42 3.73
N ALA A 107 -0.64 -14.36 4.44
CA ALA A 107 -1.54 -13.63 5.31
C ALA A 107 -2.66 -12.92 4.52
N GLY A 108 -2.35 -12.35 3.35
CA GLY A 108 -3.35 -11.73 2.47
C GLY A 108 -4.35 -12.74 1.87
N ARG A 109 -3.91 -13.97 1.60
CA ARG A 109 -4.79 -15.04 1.06
C ARG A 109 -5.56 -15.82 2.14
N THR A 110 -5.04 -15.87 3.37
CA THR A 110 -5.70 -16.56 4.50
C THR A 110 -6.74 -15.68 5.18
N ALA A 111 -6.63 -14.35 5.06
CA ALA A 111 -7.77 -13.47 5.32
C ALA A 111 -8.95 -13.94 4.45
N PRO A 112 -10.18 -14.04 4.99
CA PRO A 112 -11.30 -14.74 4.36
C PRO A 112 -11.73 -14.04 3.07
N THR A 113 -10.97 -14.32 2.02
CA THR A 113 -11.30 -14.01 0.65
C THR A 113 -11.89 -15.31 0.14
N LEU A 114 -13.22 -15.34 0.19
CA LEU A 114 -14.04 -16.22 -0.61
C LEU A 114 -13.49 -16.15 -2.06
N ASP A 115 -13.48 -17.31 -2.73
CA ASP A 115 -13.18 -17.46 -4.16
C ASP A 115 -11.70 -17.53 -4.59
N ALA A 116 -11.11 -18.71 -4.42
CA ALA A 116 -10.24 -19.26 -5.46
C ALA A 116 -10.35 -20.79 -5.47
N LYS A 117 -11.41 -21.26 -6.15
CA LYS A 117 -11.56 -22.62 -6.64
C LYS A 117 -10.41 -22.90 -7.62
N ARG A 118 -9.21 -23.17 -7.11
CA ARG A 118 -8.06 -23.51 -7.96
C ARG A 118 -8.15 -24.99 -8.25
N GLN A 119 -8.63 -25.27 -9.46
CA GLN A 119 -8.52 -26.58 -10.09
C GLN A 119 -7.11 -27.11 -9.90
N GLU A 120 -7.03 -28.26 -9.25
CA GLU A 120 -5.88 -29.15 -9.28
C GLU A 120 -5.76 -29.66 -10.71
N SER A 121 -4.95 -28.97 -11.53
CA SER A 121 -4.45 -29.53 -12.77
C SER A 121 -3.10 -30.17 -12.45
N THR A 122 -3.14 -31.40 -11.97
CA THR A 122 -2.08 -32.39 -12.21
C THR A 122 -2.06 -32.69 -13.71
N GLY A 123 -1.55 -31.72 -14.48
CA GLY A 123 -1.22 -31.92 -15.89
C GLY A 123 0.23 -32.37 -15.93
N ASP A 124 0.46 -33.54 -16.52
CA ASP A 124 1.76 -33.91 -17.06
C ASP A 124 2.38 -32.67 -17.74
N GLU A 125 3.67 -32.42 -17.51
CA GLU A 125 4.38 -31.35 -18.21
C GLU A 125 4.36 -31.66 -19.71
N ASP A 126 3.30 -31.24 -20.40
CA ASP A 126 3.11 -31.46 -21.82
C ASP A 126 4.33 -30.89 -22.53
N LEU A 127 5.15 -31.79 -23.07
CA LEU A 127 6.33 -31.45 -23.85
C LEU A 127 5.86 -30.70 -25.10
N PHE A 128 5.88 -29.38 -25.02
CA PHE A 128 5.52 -28.51 -26.11
C PHE A 128 6.56 -28.66 -27.24
N TYR A 129 6.20 -29.42 -28.27
CA TYR A 129 7.01 -29.61 -29.47
C TYR A 129 6.59 -28.60 -30.54
N THR A 130 7.56 -27.97 -31.18
CA THR A 130 7.33 -27.13 -32.36
C THR A 130 8.37 -27.50 -33.40
N GLU A 131 7.93 -27.77 -34.61
CA GLU A 131 8.82 -28.01 -35.74
C GLU A 131 9.64 -26.74 -36.02
N GLY A 132 10.94 -26.90 -36.24
CA GLY A 132 11.84 -25.80 -36.56
C GLY A 132 11.85 -25.49 -38.06
N LEU A 133 12.42 -24.34 -38.43
CA LEU A 133 12.71 -24.00 -39.82
C LEU A 133 13.81 -24.92 -40.40
N GLU A 134 13.84 -25.09 -41.72
CA GLU A 134 14.84 -25.93 -42.41
C GLU A 134 16.27 -25.49 -42.11
N GLU A 135 16.52 -24.18 -42.04
CA GLU A 135 17.83 -23.61 -41.69
C GLU A 135 18.31 -24.07 -40.30
N LEU A 136 17.37 -24.25 -39.35
CA LEU A 136 17.67 -24.73 -38.01
C LEU A 136 18.03 -26.22 -38.02
N LEU A 137 17.39 -27.01 -38.88
CA LEU A 137 17.72 -28.43 -39.08
C LEU A 137 19.14 -28.58 -39.63
N GLU A 138 19.46 -27.85 -40.71
CA GLU A 138 20.82 -27.87 -41.29
C GLU A 138 21.89 -27.48 -40.28
N ALA A 139 21.65 -26.43 -39.49
CA ALA A 139 22.57 -25.99 -38.46
C ALA A 139 22.80 -27.07 -37.39
N ARG A 140 21.74 -27.76 -36.95
CA ARG A 140 21.82 -28.85 -35.98
C ARG A 140 22.62 -30.04 -36.52
N VAL A 141 22.42 -30.41 -37.79
CA VAL A 141 23.19 -31.48 -38.44
C VAL A 141 24.68 -31.12 -38.48
N LYS A 142 25.03 -29.91 -38.90
CA LYS A 142 26.43 -29.43 -38.91
C LYS A 142 27.08 -29.49 -37.52
N ILE A 143 26.34 -29.07 -36.48
CA ILE A 143 26.81 -29.14 -35.09
C ILE A 143 27.01 -30.60 -34.66
N ALA A 144 26.09 -31.49 -35.01
CA ALA A 144 26.15 -32.90 -34.67
C ALA A 144 27.36 -33.59 -35.34
N GLU A 145 27.56 -33.39 -36.64
CA GLU A 145 28.70 -33.93 -37.38
C GLU A 145 30.04 -33.48 -36.78
N TRP A 146 30.16 -32.19 -36.45
CA TRP A 146 31.36 -31.64 -35.83
C TRP A 146 31.61 -32.20 -34.42
N SER A 147 30.54 -32.34 -33.64
CA SER A 147 30.63 -32.73 -32.22
C SER A 147 30.86 -34.23 -32.05
N LEU A 148 30.17 -35.07 -32.83
CA LEU A 148 30.21 -36.53 -32.70
C LEU A 148 31.60 -37.08 -33.01
N ALA A 149 32.24 -36.60 -34.09
CA ALA A 149 33.60 -37.02 -34.44
C ALA A 149 34.61 -36.71 -33.33
N ARG A 150 34.49 -35.53 -32.69
CA ARG A 150 35.36 -35.11 -31.59
C ARG A 150 35.03 -35.82 -30.28
N ALA A 151 33.76 -36.11 -30.02
CA ALA A 151 33.35 -36.88 -28.86
C ALA A 151 33.93 -38.30 -28.93
N ASN A 152 33.94 -38.92 -30.10
CA ASN A 152 34.58 -40.23 -30.30
C ASN A 152 36.09 -40.19 -30.02
N GLN A 153 36.79 -39.11 -30.37
CA GLN A 153 38.22 -38.96 -30.05
C GLN A 153 38.50 -38.78 -28.55
N ARG A 154 37.48 -38.45 -27.74
CA ARG A 154 37.62 -38.24 -26.28
C ARG A 154 37.31 -39.50 -25.47
N LEU A 155 36.64 -40.49 -26.06
CA LEU A 155 36.29 -41.77 -25.45
C LEU A 155 37.38 -42.79 -25.72
#